data_AF-A0A535H193-F1
#
_entry.id   AF-A0A535H193-F1
#
_cell.length_a   1.000
_cell.length_b   1.000
_cell.length_c   1.000
_cell.angle_alpha   90.00
_cell.angle_beta   90.00
_cell.angle_gamma   90.00
#
_symmetry.space_group_name_H-M   'P 1'
#
loop_
_entity.id
_entity.type
_entity.pdbx_description
1 polymer ?
#
loop_
_entity_poly.entity_id
_entity_poly.type
_entity_poly.pdbx_seq_one_letter_code
_entity_poly.pdbx_strand_id
1 'polypeptide(L)'
;MARPGGLRPPGGEASGHVREEHPHDRQERVDRGLIEQAVRVAIVGSRHYSEPGRVADYVKSLPPRASIITGSASGVDAAATKAAREKGIPVQVIPASFDELADAGKSAARNQRLVDACDVLVAFWDGSSRGTRTTVERALDSGKEVHVFVQ
;
A
#
# COMPACT_ATOMS: atom_id res chain seq x y z
N MET A 1 -1.65 74.18 1.31
CA MET A 1 -2.25 73.69 0.05
C MET A 1 -1.31 72.67 -0.59
N ALA A 2 -1.87 71.48 -0.87
CA ALA A 2 -1.51 70.45 -1.87
C ALA A 2 -0.04 70.02 -2.15
N ARG A 3 0.23 68.72 -1.90
CA ARG A 3 1.07 67.83 -2.75
C ARG A 3 0.22 67.42 -3.99
N PRO A 4 0.73 66.83 -5.11
CA PRO A 4 1.57 65.61 -5.18
C PRO A 4 2.68 65.65 -6.26
N GLY A 5 3.74 64.85 -6.15
CA GLY A 5 3.95 63.57 -6.84
C GLY A 5 5.32 63.67 -7.55
N GLY A 6 6.31 62.80 -7.40
CA GLY A 6 6.29 61.34 -7.46
C GLY A 6 6.83 60.92 -8.83
N LEU A 7 8.15 60.65 -8.93
CA LEU A 7 8.70 59.76 -9.98
C LEU A 7 10.15 59.35 -9.62
N ARG A 8 10.36 58.04 -9.44
CA ARG A 8 11.67 57.35 -9.45
C ARG A 8 11.93 56.84 -10.86
N PRO A 9 13.18 56.82 -11.36
CA PRO A 9 13.58 55.92 -12.44
C PRO A 9 14.42 54.72 -11.91
N PRO A 10 14.61 53.68 -12.74
CA PRO A 10 14.52 52.29 -12.33
C PRO A 10 15.86 51.53 -12.39
N GLY A 11 15.83 50.26 -11.99
CA GLY A 11 16.70 49.24 -12.58
C GLY A 11 17.72 48.64 -11.61
N GLY A 12 17.25 47.97 -10.57
CA GLY A 12 18.06 46.94 -9.91
C GLY A 12 18.28 45.80 -10.90
N GLU A 13 19.54 45.40 -11.04
CA GLU A 13 19.96 44.20 -11.75
C GLU A 13 19.30 42.98 -11.09
N ALA A 14 18.15 42.57 -11.62
CA ALA A 14 17.64 41.24 -11.40
C ALA A 14 18.47 40.29 -12.25
N SER A 15 19.57 39.77 -11.68
CA SER A 15 20.18 38.54 -12.16
C SER A 15 19.12 37.44 -12.10
N GLY A 16 18.44 37.26 -13.23
CA GLY A 16 17.61 36.10 -13.49
C GLY A 16 18.52 34.89 -13.51
N HIS A 17 18.71 34.27 -12.36
CA HIS A 17 19.08 32.86 -12.30
C HIS A 17 17.94 32.08 -12.94
N VAL A 18 18.03 31.88 -14.25
CA VAL A 18 17.39 30.74 -14.90
C VAL A 18 18.05 29.54 -14.25
N ARG A 19 17.41 28.99 -13.21
CA ARG A 19 17.81 27.70 -12.65
C ARG A 19 17.50 26.68 -13.74
N GLU A 20 18.53 26.26 -14.46
CA GLU A 20 18.46 25.11 -15.33
C GLU A 20 18.11 23.90 -14.47
N GLU A 21 16.83 23.51 -14.52
CA GLU A 21 16.36 22.28 -13.87
C GLU A 21 17.02 21.11 -14.58
N HIS A 22 18.06 20.56 -13.93
CA HIS A 22 18.77 19.42 -14.45
C HIS A 22 17.82 18.22 -14.54
N PRO A 23 17.90 17.40 -15.60
CA PRO A 23 17.05 16.22 -15.76
C PRO A 23 17.13 15.25 -14.56
N HIS A 24 18.22 15.29 -13.80
CA HIS A 24 18.41 14.58 -12.53
C HIS A 24 17.50 15.08 -11.40
N ASP A 25 17.30 16.40 -11.25
CA ASP A 25 16.39 16.99 -10.25
C ASP A 25 14.93 16.60 -10.51
N ARG A 26 14.55 16.43 -11.78
CA ARG A 26 13.21 15.97 -12.16
C ARG A 26 13.02 14.50 -11.81
N GLN A 27 14.00 13.65 -12.09
CA GLN A 27 13.94 12.22 -11.77
C GLN A 27 13.92 11.98 -10.25
N GLU A 28 14.78 12.66 -9.48
CA GLU A 28 14.79 12.57 -8.02
C GLU A 28 13.51 13.08 -7.36
N ARG A 29 12.83 14.07 -7.97
CA ARG A 29 11.52 14.56 -7.50
C ARG A 29 10.38 13.59 -7.83
N VAL A 30 10.42 12.91 -8.97
CA VAL A 30 9.45 11.87 -9.32
C VAL A 30 9.65 10.64 -8.42
N ASP A 31 10.91 10.25 -8.22
CA ASP A 31 11.27 9.17 -7.30
C ASP A 31 10.84 9.53 -5.88
N ARG A 32 11.17 10.74 -5.35
CA ARG A 32 10.67 11.26 -4.07
C ARG A 32 9.14 11.28 -3.98
N GLY A 33 8.45 11.67 -5.06
CA GLY A 33 6.99 11.74 -5.11
C GLY A 33 6.30 10.38 -5.01
N LEU A 34 6.97 9.30 -5.44
CA LEU A 34 6.52 7.91 -5.31
C LEU A 34 6.80 7.34 -3.90
N ILE A 35 7.91 7.72 -3.25
CA ILE A 35 8.26 7.30 -1.86
C ILE A 35 7.49 8.09 -0.78
N GLU A 36 6.76 9.15 -1.14
CA GLU A 36 5.94 9.93 -0.21
C GLU A 36 4.48 9.46 -0.08
N GLN A 37 4.00 8.58 -0.98
CA GLN A 37 2.63 8.09 -0.93
C GLN A 37 2.49 6.97 0.10
N ALA A 38 1.47 7.06 0.95
CA ALA A 38 1.11 5.99 1.87
C ALA A 38 0.60 4.79 1.07
N VAL A 39 1.32 3.67 1.09
CA VAL A 39 0.96 2.44 0.35
C VAL A 39 0.11 1.54 1.25
N ARG A 40 -1.04 1.10 0.74
CA ARG A 40 -1.90 0.11 1.39
C ARG A 40 -1.58 -1.27 0.86
N VAL A 41 -1.00 -2.11 1.69
CA VAL A 41 -0.61 -3.48 1.34
C VAL A 41 -1.64 -4.45 1.89
N ALA A 42 -2.34 -5.14 0.99
CA ALA A 42 -3.14 -6.30 1.37
C ALA A 42 -2.21 -7.49 1.62
N ILE A 43 -2.20 -8.05 2.83
CA ILE A 43 -1.52 -9.31 3.12
C ILE A 43 -2.58 -10.37 3.36
N VAL A 44 -2.56 -11.40 2.52
CA VAL A 44 -3.51 -12.52 2.57
C VAL A 44 -2.77 -13.83 2.47
N GLY A 45 -3.38 -14.92 2.92
CA GLY A 45 -2.76 -16.21 2.68
C GLY A 45 -3.48 -17.42 3.23
N SER A 46 -2.75 -18.52 3.24
CA SER A 46 -3.29 -19.83 3.60
C SER A 46 -3.34 -20.01 5.12
N ARG A 47 -4.38 -20.68 5.61
CA ARG A 47 -4.51 -20.99 7.06
C ARG A 47 -3.43 -21.95 7.56
N HIS A 48 -2.87 -22.74 6.64
CA HIS A 48 -1.87 -23.78 6.91
C HIS A 48 -0.49 -23.45 6.31
N TYR A 49 -0.20 -22.17 6.04
CA TYR A 49 1.12 -21.75 5.60
C TYR A 49 2.17 -22.06 6.69
N SER A 50 3.20 -22.82 6.36
CA SER A 50 4.13 -23.42 7.34
C SER A 50 5.25 -22.49 7.80
N GLU A 51 5.47 -21.37 7.11
CA GLU A 51 6.56 -20.43 7.39
C GLU A 51 6.05 -19.04 7.86
N PRO A 52 5.33 -18.93 9.00
CA PRO A 52 4.81 -17.64 9.48
C PRO A 52 5.92 -16.59 9.75
N GLY A 53 7.16 -17.02 9.95
CA GLY A 53 8.33 -16.14 10.03
C GLY A 53 8.52 -15.27 8.78
N ARG A 54 8.33 -15.84 7.58
CA ARG A 54 8.43 -15.08 6.32
C ARG A 54 7.38 -13.96 6.23
N VAL A 55 6.19 -14.21 6.76
CA VAL A 55 5.13 -13.18 6.83
C VAL A 55 5.58 -12.04 7.74
N ALA A 56 6.11 -12.36 8.91
CA ALA A 56 6.58 -11.36 9.86
C ALA A 56 7.76 -10.55 9.31
N ASP A 57 8.70 -11.21 8.62
CA ASP A 57 9.87 -10.55 8.03
C ASP A 57 9.46 -9.61 6.89
N TYR A 58 8.49 -10.01 6.06
CA TYR A 58 7.92 -9.14 5.04
C TYR A 58 7.24 -7.91 5.64
N VAL A 59 6.42 -8.09 6.68
CA VAL A 59 5.80 -6.97 7.41
C VAL A 59 6.87 -6.03 7.99
N LYS A 60 7.96 -6.59 8.51
CA LYS A 60 9.10 -5.82 9.03
C LYS A 60 9.90 -5.11 7.95
N SER A 61 9.88 -5.56 6.70
CA SER A 61 10.51 -4.85 5.58
C SER A 61 9.66 -3.75 4.96
N LEU A 62 8.36 -3.65 5.31
CA LEU A 62 7.49 -2.60 4.75
C LEU A 62 7.99 -1.18 5.05
N PRO A 63 7.82 -0.23 4.11
CA PRO A 63 8.30 1.14 4.26
C PRO A 63 7.55 1.89 5.38
N PRO A 64 8.13 2.98 5.93
CA PRO A 64 7.59 3.67 7.11
C PRO A 64 6.16 4.21 6.99
N ARG A 65 5.67 4.46 5.77
CA ARG A 65 4.30 4.97 5.50
C ARG A 65 3.33 3.90 4.99
N ALA A 66 3.72 2.63 5.04
CA ALA A 66 2.82 1.54 4.67
C ALA A 66 1.71 1.36 5.71
N SER A 67 0.54 0.93 5.26
CA SER A 67 -0.50 0.34 6.09
C SER A 67 -0.86 -1.04 5.57
N ILE A 68 -1.35 -1.90 6.46
CA ILE A 68 -1.70 -3.28 6.13
C ILE A 68 -3.21 -3.43 6.15
N ILE A 69 -3.73 -4.15 5.15
CA ILE A 69 -5.10 -4.66 5.13
C ILE A 69 -5.01 -6.18 5.12
N THR A 70 -5.77 -6.86 5.96
CA THR A 70 -5.74 -8.33 6.06
C THR A 70 -7.12 -8.88 6.39
N GLY A 71 -7.35 -10.16 6.11
CA GLY A 71 -8.50 -10.87 6.66
C GLY A 71 -8.31 -11.20 8.14
N SER A 72 -9.28 -11.93 8.71
CA SER A 72 -9.26 -12.41 10.10
C SER A 72 -9.01 -13.91 10.22
N ALA A 73 -8.50 -14.57 9.17
CA ALA A 73 -8.29 -16.01 9.21
C ALA A 73 -7.11 -16.39 10.14
N SER A 74 -7.02 -17.67 10.50
CA SER A 74 -5.79 -18.21 11.09
C SER A 74 -4.66 -18.25 10.06
N GLY A 75 -3.44 -18.53 10.51
CA GLY A 75 -2.27 -18.61 9.63
C GLY A 75 -1.75 -17.23 9.24
N VAL A 76 -1.65 -16.97 7.94
CA VAL A 76 -1.01 -15.76 7.38
C VAL A 76 -1.64 -14.48 7.90
N ASP A 77 -2.96 -14.35 7.85
CA ASP A 77 -3.69 -13.15 8.31
C ASP A 77 -3.39 -12.82 9.78
N ALA A 78 -3.37 -13.84 10.64
CA ALA A 78 -3.04 -13.70 12.06
C ALA A 78 -1.56 -13.32 12.26
N ALA A 79 -0.64 -13.92 11.50
CA ALA A 79 0.79 -13.60 11.54
C ALA A 79 1.05 -12.15 11.09
N ALA A 80 0.40 -11.71 10.01
CA ALA A 80 0.48 -10.34 9.50
C ALA A 80 -0.04 -9.34 10.53
N THR A 81 -1.22 -9.61 11.12
CA THR A 81 -1.81 -8.77 12.16
C THR A 81 -0.88 -8.64 13.37
N LYS A 82 -0.31 -9.77 13.82
CA LYS A 82 0.62 -9.78 14.95
C LYS A 82 1.87 -8.95 14.65
N ALA A 83 2.55 -9.22 13.54
CA ALA A 83 3.77 -8.53 13.17
C ALA A 83 3.55 -7.02 12.94
N ALA A 84 2.40 -6.64 12.37
CA ALA A 84 2.04 -5.23 12.17
C ALA A 84 1.92 -4.49 13.49
N ARG A 85 1.22 -5.09 14.46
CA ARG A 85 1.06 -4.53 15.81
C ARG A 85 2.38 -4.44 16.55
N GLU A 86 3.22 -5.47 16.46
CA GLU A 86 4.56 -5.48 17.08
C GLU A 86 5.46 -4.36 16.52
N LYS A 87 5.37 -4.06 15.22
CA LYS A 87 6.15 -2.98 14.57
C LYS A 87 5.48 -1.59 14.67
N GLY A 88 4.21 -1.52 15.09
CA GLY A 88 3.44 -0.27 15.10
C GLY A 88 2.97 0.18 13.71
N ILE A 89 2.86 -0.73 12.74
CA ILE A 89 2.28 -0.45 11.43
C ILE A 89 0.75 -0.42 11.55
N PRO A 90 0.06 0.59 11.00
CA PRO A 90 -1.40 0.61 10.96
C PRO A 90 -1.94 -0.64 10.25
N VAL A 91 -2.82 -1.38 10.91
CA VAL A 91 -3.42 -2.60 10.36
C VAL A 91 -4.95 -2.55 10.44
N GLN A 92 -5.60 -2.74 9.29
CA GLN A 92 -7.03 -2.91 9.16
C GLN A 92 -7.35 -4.39 8.93
N VAL A 93 -8.04 -5.00 9.88
CA VAL A 93 -8.54 -6.37 9.76
C VAL A 93 -9.96 -6.32 9.21
N ILE A 94 -10.22 -6.99 8.09
CA ILE A 94 -11.55 -7.17 7.51
C ILE A 94 -12.06 -8.55 7.95
N PRO A 95 -12.85 -8.63 9.05
CA PRO A 95 -13.35 -9.91 9.53
C PRO A 95 -14.35 -10.52 8.57
N ALA A 96 -14.41 -11.85 8.56
CA ALA A 96 -15.52 -12.55 7.92
C ALA A 96 -16.71 -12.62 8.88
N SER A 97 -17.88 -12.19 8.42
CA SER A 97 -19.16 -12.44 9.08
C SER A 97 -19.50 -13.93 9.01
N PHE A 98 -20.37 -14.42 9.90
CA PHE A 98 -20.82 -15.82 9.86
C PHE A 98 -21.41 -16.19 8.49
N ASP A 99 -22.26 -15.32 7.95
CA ASP A 99 -22.81 -15.42 6.59
C ASP A 99 -21.73 -15.46 5.50
N GLU A 100 -20.67 -14.66 5.61
CA GLU A 100 -19.57 -14.61 4.63
C GLU A 100 -18.66 -15.85 4.68
N LEU A 101 -18.71 -16.61 5.77
CA LEU A 101 -18.06 -17.91 5.90
C LEU A 101 -18.93 -19.06 5.37
N ALA A 102 -20.25 -18.95 5.51
CA ALA A 102 -21.21 -19.96 5.07
C ALA A 102 -21.55 -19.86 3.57
N ASP A 103 -21.44 -18.68 2.97
CA ASP A 103 -21.81 -18.42 1.59
C ASP A 103 -20.60 -17.97 0.74
N ALA A 104 -20.34 -18.72 -0.34
CA ALA A 104 -19.20 -18.46 -1.22
C ALA A 104 -19.29 -17.11 -1.96
N GLY A 105 -20.49 -16.67 -2.33
CA GLY A 105 -20.72 -15.38 -2.99
C GLY A 105 -20.48 -14.21 -2.04
N LYS A 106 -20.94 -14.31 -0.79
CA LYS A 106 -20.65 -13.32 0.26
C LYS A 106 -19.16 -13.28 0.60
N SER A 107 -18.51 -14.45 0.67
CA SER A 107 -17.05 -14.54 0.84
C SER A 107 -16.28 -13.85 -0.28
N ALA A 108 -16.72 -14.04 -1.52
CA ALA A 108 -16.16 -13.41 -2.69
C ALA A 108 -16.34 -11.88 -2.66
N ALA A 109 -17.53 -11.38 -2.29
CA ALA A 109 -17.79 -9.95 -2.16
C ALA A 109 -16.88 -9.30 -1.10
N ARG A 110 -16.67 -9.97 0.04
CA ARG A 110 -15.71 -9.53 1.06
C ARG A 110 -14.28 -9.50 0.53
N ASN A 111 -13.84 -10.55 -0.19
CA ASN A 111 -12.51 -10.57 -0.80
C ASN A 111 -12.33 -9.42 -1.79
N GLN A 112 -13.37 -9.09 -2.56
CA GLN A 112 -13.35 -7.95 -3.46
C GLN A 112 -13.14 -6.65 -2.68
N ARG A 113 -13.86 -6.42 -1.57
CA ARG A 113 -13.64 -5.23 -0.72
C ARG A 113 -12.20 -5.12 -0.21
N LEU A 114 -11.56 -6.24 0.11
CA LEU A 114 -10.16 -6.27 0.51
C LEU A 114 -9.23 -5.86 -0.64
N VAL A 115 -9.46 -6.41 -1.84
CA VAL A 115 -8.71 -6.07 -3.07
C VAL A 115 -8.90 -4.61 -3.46
N ASP A 116 -10.12 -4.09 -3.38
CA ASP A 116 -10.44 -2.71 -3.75
C ASP A 116 -9.73 -1.71 -2.81
N ALA A 117 -9.55 -2.07 -1.55
CA ALA A 117 -8.98 -1.21 -0.52
C ALA A 117 -7.43 -1.14 -0.52
N CYS A 118 -6.74 -2.03 -1.25
CA CYS A 118 -5.27 -2.05 -1.30
C CYS A 118 -4.71 -1.52 -2.63
N ASP A 119 -3.47 -1.05 -2.58
CA ASP A 119 -2.70 -0.68 -3.76
C ASP A 119 -1.91 -1.90 -4.29
N VAL A 120 -1.35 -2.69 -3.37
CA VAL A 120 -0.56 -3.90 -3.64
C VAL A 120 -1.15 -5.07 -2.85
N LEU A 121 -1.26 -6.25 -3.47
CA LEU A 121 -1.64 -7.50 -2.81
C LEU A 121 -0.46 -8.46 -2.69
N VAL A 122 -0.24 -8.98 -1.49
CA VAL A 122 0.81 -9.92 -1.15
C VAL A 122 0.18 -11.19 -0.62
N ALA A 123 0.37 -12.30 -1.33
CA ALA A 123 -0.18 -13.59 -1.00
C ALA A 123 0.88 -14.56 -0.52
N PHE A 124 0.73 -15.12 0.68
CA PHE A 124 1.51 -16.26 1.17
C PHE A 124 0.69 -17.55 1.00
N TRP A 125 1.07 -18.37 0.02
CA TRP A 125 0.26 -19.48 -0.47
C TRP A 125 0.92 -20.83 -0.25
N ASP A 126 0.15 -21.78 0.28
CA ASP A 126 0.58 -23.18 0.50
C ASP A 126 0.51 -24.04 -0.78
N GLY A 127 0.22 -23.44 -1.94
CA GLY A 127 0.06 -24.14 -3.23
C GLY A 127 -1.29 -24.84 -3.42
N SER A 128 -2.15 -24.89 -2.40
CA SER A 128 -3.41 -25.66 -2.42
C SER A 128 -4.65 -24.86 -2.03
N SER A 129 -4.50 -23.79 -1.25
CA SER A 129 -5.59 -22.97 -0.75
C SER A 129 -6.36 -22.31 -1.90
N ARG A 130 -7.56 -22.84 -2.18
CA ARG A 130 -8.47 -22.29 -3.19
C ARG A 130 -8.86 -20.84 -2.87
N GLY A 131 -9.11 -20.54 -1.60
CA GLY A 131 -9.50 -19.19 -1.18
C GLY A 131 -8.41 -18.15 -1.46
N THR A 132 -7.14 -18.48 -1.17
CA THR A 132 -6.00 -17.60 -1.45
C THR A 132 -5.81 -17.41 -2.95
N ARG A 133 -5.87 -18.49 -3.73
CA ARG A 133 -5.80 -18.44 -5.19
C ARG A 133 -6.89 -17.54 -5.79
N THR A 134 -8.15 -17.72 -5.39
CA THR A 134 -9.25 -16.89 -5.89
C THR A 134 -9.09 -15.40 -5.53
N THR A 135 -8.51 -15.07 -4.36
CA THR A 135 -8.21 -13.68 -4.03
C THR A 135 -7.09 -13.10 -4.90
N VAL A 136 -6.05 -13.89 -5.20
CA VAL A 136 -4.97 -13.50 -6.13
C VAL A 136 -5.52 -13.24 -7.53
N GLU A 137 -6.34 -14.14 -8.05
CA GLU A 137 -6.99 -13.99 -9.37
C GLU A 137 -7.82 -12.69 -9.43
N ARG A 138 -8.61 -12.39 -8.40
CA ARG A 138 -9.39 -11.14 -8.33
C ARG A 138 -8.52 -9.89 -8.33
N ALA A 139 -7.38 -9.92 -7.66
CA ALA A 139 -6.48 -8.78 -7.61
C ALA A 139 -5.86 -8.52 -8.99
N LEU A 140 -5.45 -9.59 -9.69
CA LEU A 140 -4.97 -9.50 -11.07
C LEU A 140 -6.07 -8.97 -12.01
N ASP A 141 -7.28 -9.49 -11.91
CA ASP A 141 -8.44 -9.03 -12.71
C ASP A 141 -8.79 -7.57 -12.43
N SER A 142 -8.51 -7.08 -11.22
CA SER A 142 -8.69 -5.68 -10.79
C SER A 142 -7.49 -4.79 -11.14
N GLY A 143 -6.48 -5.31 -11.84
CA GLY A 143 -5.28 -4.56 -12.26
C GLY A 143 -4.35 -4.17 -11.11
N LYS A 144 -4.41 -4.86 -9.97
CA LYS A 144 -3.54 -4.62 -8.82
C LYS A 144 -2.16 -5.22 -9.05
N GLU A 145 -1.14 -4.63 -8.43
CA GLU A 145 0.17 -5.28 -8.29
C GLU A 145 0.04 -6.47 -7.32
N VAL A 146 0.53 -7.64 -7.72
CA VAL A 146 0.38 -8.88 -6.95
C VAL A 146 1.71 -9.60 -6.78
N HIS A 147 2.11 -9.85 -5.54
CA HIS A 147 3.30 -10.62 -5.17
C HIS A 147 2.87 -11.92 -4.49
N VAL A 148 3.36 -13.06 -4.98
CA VAL A 148 3.00 -14.39 -4.44
C VAL A 148 4.23 -15.10 -3.90
N PHE A 149 4.20 -15.47 -2.64
CA PHE A 149 5.18 -16.33 -1.97
C PHE A 149 4.58 -17.72 -1.82
N VAL A 150 5.16 -18.69 -2.54
CA VAL A 150 4.75 -20.09 -2.47
C VAL A 150 5.65 -20.83 -1.49
N GLN A 151 5.05 -21.68 -0.67
CA GLN A 151 5.73 -22.61 0.24
C GLN A 151 6.34 -23.80 -0.48
#